data_AF-A0A524EFA0-F1
#
_entry.id   AF-A0A524EFA0-F1
#
_cell.length_a   1.000
_cell.length_b   1.000
_cell.length_c   1.000
_cell.angle_alpha   90.00
_cell.angle_beta   90.00
_cell.angle_gamma   90.00
#
_symmetry.space_group_name_H-M   'P 1'
#
loop_
_entity.id
_entity.type
_entity.pdbx_description
1 polymer ?
#
loop_
_entity_poly.entity_id
_entity_poly.type
_entity_poly.pdbx_seq_one_letter_code
_entity_poly.pdbx_strand_id
1 'polypeptide(L)'
;MQFCDKCGALMIPVKKDKKTVLKCRECGAETSLQKKGYKVEFRVKHSPREKIVVVEEGSTQTPEMTEDERRERRKAILEHFEAED
;
A
#
# COMPACT_ATOMS: atom_id res chain seq x y z
N MET A 1 29.28 0.58 -0.12
CA MET A 1 28.63 1.87 -0.44
C MET A 1 29.48 2.57 -1.47
N GLN A 2 28.90 3.07 -2.56
CA GLN A 2 29.61 3.78 -3.62
C GLN A 2 29.01 5.18 -3.78
N PHE A 3 29.87 6.17 -3.92
CA PHE A 3 29.50 7.56 -4.21
C PHE A 3 29.71 7.81 -5.70
N CYS A 4 28.93 8.72 -6.26
CA CYS A 4 29.07 9.08 -7.67
C CYS A 4 30.29 9.97 -7.87
N ASP A 5 31.18 9.62 -8.81
CA ASP A 5 32.39 10.40 -9.11
C ASP A 5 32.11 11.82 -9.63
N LYS A 6 30.89 12.08 -10.14
CA LYS A 6 30.51 13.39 -10.69
C LYS A 6 29.96 14.38 -9.65
N CYS A 7 29.28 13.89 -8.62
CA CYS A 7 28.52 14.75 -7.68
C CYS A 7 28.73 14.38 -6.21
N GLY A 8 29.44 13.29 -5.91
CA GLY A 8 29.66 12.82 -4.54
C GLY A 8 28.40 12.24 -3.87
N ALA A 9 27.24 12.24 -4.53
CA ALA A 9 26.01 11.68 -3.96
C ALA A 9 26.05 10.15 -3.85
N LEU A 10 25.37 9.59 -2.84
CA LEU A 10 25.28 8.15 -2.61
C LEU A 10 24.52 7.46 -3.76
N MET A 11 25.12 6.44 -4.37
CA MET A 11 24.46 5.65 -5.41
C MET A 11 23.55 4.58 -4.82
N ILE A 12 22.43 4.32 -5.49
CA ILE A 12 21.36 3.45 -4.97
C ILE A 12 21.07 2.32 -5.95
N PRO A 13 20.92 1.06 -5.46
CA PRO A 13 20.61 -0.06 -6.32
C PRO A 13 19.17 0.02 -6.86
N VAL A 14 19.03 -0.06 -8.17
CA VAL A 14 17.77 -0.11 -8.93
C VAL A 14 17.74 -1.40 -9.74
N LYS A 15 16.60 -2.09 -9.77
CA LYS A 15 16.41 -3.28 -10.60
C LYS A 15 16.00 -2.84 -12.01
N LYS A 16 16.76 -3.24 -13.02
CA LYS A 16 16.47 -2.99 -14.45
C LYS A 16 16.74 -4.29 -15.21
N ASP A 17 15.74 -4.82 -15.91
CA ASP A 17 15.85 -5.98 -16.82
C ASP A 17 16.66 -7.16 -16.27
N LYS A 18 16.32 -7.60 -15.04
CA LYS A 18 16.92 -8.72 -14.29
C LYS A 18 18.33 -8.48 -13.73
N LYS A 19 18.90 -7.28 -13.84
CA LYS A 19 20.19 -6.91 -13.22
C LYS A 19 19.99 -5.77 -12.21
N THR A 20 20.80 -5.78 -11.16
CA THR A 20 20.84 -4.65 -10.21
C THR A 20 21.89 -3.67 -10.70
N VAL A 21 21.50 -2.44 -10.97
CA VAL A 21 22.40 -1.34 -11.37
C VAL A 21 22.38 -0.27 -10.28
N LEU A 22 23.50 0.39 -10.04
CA LEU A 22 23.56 1.53 -9.14
C LEU A 22 23.22 2.79 -9.93
N LYS A 23 22.22 3.55 -9.47
CA LYS A 23 21.83 4.84 -10.04
C LYS A 23 22.11 5.96 -9.06
N CYS A 24 22.74 7.03 -9.52
CA CYS A 24 22.86 8.27 -8.77
C CYS A 24 21.52 9.02 -8.74
N ARG A 25 21.10 9.51 -7.58
CA ARG A 25 19.87 10.32 -7.43
C ARG A 25 19.98 11.71 -8.04
N GLU A 26 21.15 12.32 -8.01
CA GLU A 26 21.33 13.72 -8.42
C GLU A 26 21.65 13.85 -9.90
N CYS A 27 22.65 13.13 -10.41
CA CYS A 27 23.10 13.27 -11.80
C CYS A 27 22.62 12.16 -12.74
N GLY A 28 21.96 11.12 -12.20
CA GLY A 28 21.40 10.02 -12.99
C GLY A 28 22.42 9.00 -13.53
N ALA A 29 23.70 9.08 -13.17
CA ALA A 29 24.72 8.13 -13.60
C ALA A 29 24.37 6.68 -13.20
N GLU A 30 24.51 5.74 -14.14
CA GLU A 30 24.25 4.31 -13.95
C GLU A 30 25.57 3.51 -13.96
N THR A 31 25.77 2.59 -13.01
CA THR A 31 26.95 1.72 -12.95
C THR A 31 26.54 0.28 -12.65
N SER A 32 27.20 -0.69 -13.30
CA SER A 32 26.90 -2.11 -13.10
C SER A 32 27.52 -2.65 -11.81
N LEU A 33 26.74 -3.41 -11.03
CA LEU A 33 27.23 -4.04 -9.80
C LEU A 33 28.06 -5.28 -10.14
N GLN A 34 29.38 -5.21 -9.90
CA GLN A 34 30.33 -6.32 -10.06
C GLN A 34 30.42 -7.25 -8.83
N LYS A 35 29.95 -6.83 -7.64
CA LYS A 35 30.02 -7.63 -6.40
C LYS A 35 28.66 -7.81 -5.73
N LYS A 36 28.50 -8.97 -5.08
CA LYS A 36 27.27 -9.49 -4.45
C LYS A 36 26.57 -8.41 -3.60
N GLY A 37 25.38 -8.04 -4.11
CA GLY A 37 24.24 -7.35 -3.50
C GLY A 37 24.41 -6.62 -2.18
N TYR A 38 24.42 -5.29 -2.24
CA TYR A 38 24.07 -4.45 -1.09
C TYR A 38 22.54 -4.47 -0.91
N LYS A 39 22.07 -4.88 0.27
CA LYS A 39 20.64 -4.89 0.64
C LYS A 39 20.31 -3.60 1.39
N VAL A 40 19.35 -2.83 0.90
CA VAL A 40 18.80 -1.68 1.64
C VAL A 40 17.65 -2.20 2.48
N GLU A 41 17.78 -2.15 3.80
CA GLU A 41 16.72 -2.49 4.75
C GLU A 41 16.19 -1.22 5.41
N PHE A 42 14.89 -0.99 5.32
CA PHE A 42 14.21 0.05 6.07
C PHE A 42 13.51 -0.58 7.28
N ARG A 43 13.88 -0.17 8.49
CA ARG A 43 13.15 -0.53 9.71
C ARG A 43 12.12 0.56 9.99
N VAL A 44 10.86 0.27 9.71
CA VAL A 44 9.74 1.14 10.08
C VAL A 44 9.41 0.90 11.56
N LYS A 45 9.48 1.95 12.39
CA LYS A 45 9.07 1.90 13.80
C LYS A 45 7.62 2.34 13.89
N HIS A 46 6.71 1.40 14.16
CA HIS A 46 5.32 1.73 14.41
C HIS A 46 5.17 2.38 15.79
N SER A 47 4.43 3.49 15.85
CA SER A 47 4.09 4.13 17.12
C SER A 47 2.71 3.64 17.61
N PRO A 48 2.44 3.63 18.93
CA PRO A 48 1.11 3.27 19.45
C PRO A 48 -0.02 4.15 18.91
N ARG A 49 0.29 5.37 18.43
CA ARG A 49 -0.66 6.30 17.81
C ARG A 49 -1.15 5.84 16.44
N GLU A 50 -0.46 4.92 15.79
CA GLU A 50 -0.86 4.33 14.50
C GLU A 50 -1.84 3.17 14.68
N LYS A 51 -2.19 2.77 15.91
CA LYS A 51 -3.16 1.72 16.17
C LYS A 51 -4.59 2.25 16.07
N ILE A 52 -5.42 1.54 15.32
CA ILE A 52 -6.88 1.72 15.34
C ILE A 52 -7.40 1.09 16.63
N VAL A 53 -7.99 1.91 17.51
CA VAL A 53 -8.66 1.42 18.72
C VAL A 53 -10.10 1.10 18.34
N VAL A 54 -10.45 -0.19 18.31
CA VAL A 54 -11.84 -0.63 18.17
C VAL A 54 -12.46 -0.54 19.56
N VAL A 55 -13.32 0.47 19.76
CA VAL A 55 -14.13 0.60 20.97
C VAL A 55 -15.44 -0.12 20.70
N GLU A 56 -15.61 -1.29 21.31
CA GLU A 56 -16.91 -1.97 21.34
C GLU A 56 -17.82 -1.19 22.30
N GLU A 57 -18.56 -0.22 21.79
CA GLU A 57 -19.75 0.25 22.50
C GLU A 57 -20.69 -0.96 22.62
N GLY A 58 -21.03 -1.33 23.86
CA GLY A 58 -21.71 -2.57 24.23
C GLY A 58 -22.62 -3.06 23.12
N SER A 59 -22.21 -4.16 22.48
CA SER A 59 -22.74 -4.70 21.23
C SER A 59 -24.12 -4.15 20.86
N THR A 60 -24.15 -3.04 20.11
CA THR A 60 -25.35 -2.76 19.32
C THR A 60 -25.32 -3.78 18.21
N GLN A 61 -25.72 -5.02 18.54
CA GLN A 61 -25.99 -6.03 17.55
C GLN A 61 -27.12 -5.43 16.72
N THR A 62 -26.78 -4.93 15.54
CA THR A 62 -27.79 -4.69 14.52
C THR A 62 -28.53 -6.01 14.39
N PRO A 63 -29.85 -6.05 14.66
CA PRO A 63 -30.60 -7.30 14.59
C PRO A 63 -30.35 -7.91 13.21
N GLU A 64 -29.96 -9.19 13.19
CA GLU A 64 -29.76 -9.89 11.93
C GLU A 64 -31.10 -9.92 11.19
N MET A 65 -31.19 -9.19 10.07
CA MET A 65 -32.39 -9.18 9.25
C MET A 65 -32.69 -10.59 8.74
N THR A 66 -33.94 -11.01 8.86
CA THR A 66 -34.42 -12.29 8.33
C THR A 66 -34.34 -12.30 6.80
N GLU A 67 -34.35 -13.51 6.21
CA GLU A 67 -34.29 -13.67 4.75
C GLU A 67 -35.48 -13.01 4.03
N ASP A 68 -36.66 -12.99 4.66
CA ASP A 68 -37.85 -12.32 4.14
C ASP A 68 -37.69 -10.79 4.14
N GLU A 69 -37.23 -10.18 5.24
CA GLU A 69 -36.98 -8.72 5.30
C GLU A 69 -35.91 -8.28 4.29
N ARG A 70 -34.88 -9.11 4.07
CA ARG A 70 -33.85 -8.86 3.04
C ARG A 70 -34.44 -8.89 1.64
N ARG A 71 -35.37 -9.82 1.37
CA ARG A 71 -36.05 -9.93 0.07
C ARG A 71 -36.95 -8.73 -0.18
N GLU A 72 -37.71 -8.31 0.82
CA GLU A 72 -38.56 -7.12 0.72
C GLU A 72 -37.75 -5.86 0.47
N ARG A 73 -36.65 -5.66 1.21
CA ARG A 73 -35.76 -4.51 1.00
C ARG A 73 -35.18 -4.48 -0.42
N ARG A 74 -34.77 -5.64 -0.95
CA ARG A 74 -34.28 -5.74 -2.35
C ARG A 74 -35.37 -5.42 -3.36
N LYS A 75 -36.60 -5.89 -3.11
CA LYS A 75 -37.77 -5.60 -3.97
C LYS A 75 -38.11 -4.11 -3.97
N ALA A 76 -38.15 -3.48 -2.80
CA ALA A 76 -38.44 -2.05 -2.66
C ALA A 76 -37.40 -1.17 -3.38
N ILE A 77 -36.13 -1.57 -3.34
CA ILE A 77 -35.06 -0.90 -4.09
C ILE A 77 -35.31 -1.00 -5.60
N LEU A 78 -35.62 -2.20 -6.11
CA LEU A 78 -35.87 -2.42 -7.54
C LEU A 78 -37.08 -1.62 -8.05
N GLU A 79 -38.18 -1.63 -7.28
CA GLU A 79 -39.40 -0.88 -7.60
C GLU A 79 -39.16 0.64 -7.63
N HIS A 80 -38.30 1.15 -6.74
CA HIS A 80 -37.92 2.56 -6.77
C HIS A 80 -37.16 2.93 -8.04
N PHE A 81 -36.20 2.10 -8.48
CA PHE A 81 -35.48 2.33 -9.74
C PHE A 81 -36.40 2.23 -10.96
N GLU A 82 -37.34 1.26 -10.97
CA GLU A 82 -38.31 1.11 -12.07
C GLU A 82 -39.36 2.24 -12.11
N ALA A 83 -39.59 2.94 -11.00
CA ALA A 83 -40.50 4.08 -10.93
C ALA A 83 -39.84 5.44 -11.22
N GLU A 84 -38.50 5.50 -11.19
CA GLU A 84 -37.73 6.70 -11.52
C GLU A 84 -37.39 6.81 -13.03
N ASP A 85 -37.60 5.74 -13.80
CA ASP A 85 -37.53 5.69 -15.28
C ASP A 85 -38.90 5.95 -15.95
#